data_AF-A0A0K8PNL0-F1
#
_entry.id   AF-A0A0K8PNL0-F1
#
_cell.length_a   1.000
_cell.length_b   1.000
_cell.length_c   1.000
_cell.angle_alpha   90.00
_cell.angle_beta   90.00
_cell.angle_gamma   90.00
#
_symmetry.space_group_name_H-M   'P 1'
#
loop_
_entity.id
_entity.type
_entity.pdbx_description
1 polymer ?
#
loop_
_entity_poly.entity_id
_entity_poly.type
_entity_poly.pdbx_seq_one_letter_code
_entity_poly.pdbx_strand_id
1 'polypeptide(L)'
;MPFPSSPRARSGPRRRTLLAVGPAALAPAGCTAGGDGRGDPEDGPSAADRRARVRAARDSEGLVERYDAVIAAHPGLAERLRPLRAEAVRHAQAFGGATGRKASPSPSSSSSSASPSAAAVPGGDKDALASLATAERELADRRAKALLDMSGELARLLASVAAAGAAHVYLLTEGGA
;
A
#
# COMPACT_ATOMS: atom_id res chain seq x y z
N MET A 1 -50.55 3.52 -28.33
CA MET A 1 -50.51 2.05 -28.39
C MET A 1 -50.38 1.52 -26.96
N PRO A 2 -51.43 0.93 -26.38
CA PRO A 2 -51.40 0.43 -25.00
C PRO A 2 -50.70 -0.93 -24.92
N PHE A 3 -49.82 -1.11 -23.94
CA PHE A 3 -49.24 -2.42 -23.60
C PHE A 3 -50.25 -3.23 -22.76
N PRO A 4 -50.61 -4.47 -23.14
CA PRO A 4 -51.34 -5.35 -22.25
C PRO A 4 -50.39 -6.06 -21.26
N SER A 5 -50.64 -5.76 -19.98
CA SER A 5 -50.63 -6.62 -18.78
C SER A 5 -49.72 -7.86 -18.70
N SER A 6 -48.82 -7.83 -17.72
CA SER A 6 -48.20 -9.02 -17.12
C SER A 6 -49.23 -9.90 -16.38
N PRO A 7 -49.11 -11.24 -16.43
CA PRO A 7 -49.63 -12.10 -15.37
C PRO A 7 -48.56 -12.41 -14.32
N ARG A 8 -48.87 -12.09 -13.06
CA ARG A 8 -48.24 -12.67 -11.87
C ARG A 8 -48.60 -14.15 -11.78
N ALA A 9 -47.65 -15.00 -11.42
CA ALA A 9 -47.94 -16.24 -10.70
C ALA A 9 -46.99 -16.35 -9.50
N ARG A 10 -47.51 -15.99 -8.34
CA ARG A 10 -46.99 -16.28 -7.01
C ARG A 10 -47.51 -17.67 -6.67
N SER A 11 -46.66 -18.66 -6.43
CA SER A 11 -47.07 -19.93 -5.82
C SER A 11 -46.24 -20.16 -4.56
N GLY A 12 -46.94 -20.20 -3.43
CA GLY A 12 -46.42 -20.29 -2.07
C GLY A 12 -46.40 -21.72 -1.51
N PRO A 13 -46.48 -21.90 -0.17
CA PRO A 13 -45.67 -22.88 0.57
C PRO A 13 -46.43 -24.10 1.11
N ARG A 14 -45.70 -25.18 1.46
CA ARG A 14 -46.03 -26.17 2.52
C ARG A 14 -44.71 -26.61 3.17
N ARG A 15 -44.38 -26.30 4.44
CA ARG A 15 -44.95 -26.68 5.77
C ARG A 15 -44.92 -28.20 6.05
N ARG A 16 -44.00 -28.57 6.96
CA ARG A 16 -43.90 -29.77 7.83
C ARG A 16 -42.84 -30.80 7.46
N THR A 17 -41.72 -30.78 8.20
CA THR A 17 -41.24 -31.86 9.12
C THR A 17 -40.15 -31.19 10.00
N LEU A 18 -40.51 -30.65 11.16
CA LEU A 18 -40.32 -31.23 12.50
C LEU A 18 -38.88 -31.71 12.83
N LEU A 19 -38.18 -30.83 13.57
CA LEU A 19 -37.36 -31.04 14.78
C LEU A 19 -36.33 -32.18 14.84
N ALA A 20 -35.07 -31.79 15.01
CA ALA A 20 -34.20 -32.38 16.04
C ALA A 20 -33.37 -31.27 16.70
N VAL A 21 -33.73 -30.95 17.95
CA VAL A 21 -32.94 -30.12 18.87
C VAL A 21 -31.90 -31.03 19.52
N GLY A 22 -30.64 -30.60 19.54
CA GLY A 22 -29.59 -31.15 20.41
C GLY A 22 -28.67 -30.02 20.85
N PRO A 23 -28.37 -29.85 22.15
CA PRO A 23 -27.43 -28.84 22.60
C PRO A 23 -26.02 -29.40 22.40
N ALA A 24 -25.32 -28.98 21.36
CA ALA A 24 -23.88 -29.19 21.29
C ALA A 24 -23.21 -28.07 22.10
N ALA A 25 -22.53 -28.49 23.17
CA ALA A 25 -21.81 -27.64 24.10
C ALA A 25 -20.82 -26.71 23.38
N LEU A 26 -20.81 -25.44 23.79
CA LEU A 26 -19.71 -24.52 23.55
C LEU A 26 -18.47 -25.04 24.28
N ALA A 27 -17.52 -25.59 23.54
CA ALA A 27 -16.13 -25.67 23.97
C ALA A 27 -15.38 -24.50 23.31
N PRO A 28 -14.69 -23.62 24.08
CA PRO A 28 -13.65 -22.79 23.48
C PRO A 28 -12.47 -23.71 23.17
N ALA A 29 -12.47 -24.30 21.97
CA ALA A 29 -11.31 -24.99 21.46
C ALA A 29 -10.23 -23.93 21.21
N GLY A 30 -9.25 -23.92 22.12
CA GLY A 30 -8.04 -23.14 21.97
C GLY A 30 -7.31 -23.46 20.67
N CYS A 31 -6.50 -22.49 20.27
CA CYS A 31 -5.37 -22.69 19.38
C CYS A 31 -4.58 -23.93 19.81
N THR A 32 -4.65 -25.02 19.04
CA THR A 32 -3.53 -25.72 18.36
C THR A 32 -4.07 -26.98 17.68
N ALA A 33 -4.02 -27.02 16.35
CA ALA A 33 -3.93 -28.25 15.57
C ALA A 33 -2.99 -27.86 14.41
N GLY A 34 -1.73 -28.29 14.34
CA GLY A 34 -1.27 -29.65 14.62
C GLY A 34 -1.70 -30.59 13.49
N GLY A 35 -1.55 -30.14 12.25
CA GLY A 35 -1.75 -30.98 11.07
C GLY A 35 -0.40 -31.42 10.52
N ASP A 36 -0.05 -32.68 10.76
CA ASP A 36 0.99 -33.39 10.01
C ASP A 36 0.53 -33.58 8.56
N GLY A 37 0.65 -32.50 7.79
CA GLY A 37 0.71 -32.55 6.33
C GLY A 37 2.18 -32.54 5.94
N ARG A 38 2.60 -33.54 5.17
CA ARG A 38 3.88 -33.60 4.44
C ARG A 38 4.19 -32.20 3.88
N GLY A 39 5.09 -31.46 4.52
CA GLY A 39 5.36 -30.07 4.19
C GLY A 39 5.86 -29.95 2.75
N ASP A 40 5.01 -29.40 1.88
CA ASP A 40 5.47 -28.77 0.65
C ASP A 40 6.44 -27.63 1.03
N PRO A 41 7.60 -27.52 0.36
CA PRO A 41 8.51 -26.44 0.63
C PRO A 41 7.93 -25.10 0.14
N GLU A 42 7.74 -24.18 1.10
CA GLU A 42 7.78 -22.71 0.93
C GLU A 42 6.58 -22.02 0.24
N ASP A 43 5.44 -21.93 0.93
CA ASP A 43 4.34 -20.98 0.64
C ASP A 43 4.63 -19.56 1.19
N GLY A 44 5.90 -19.15 1.17
CA GLY A 44 6.38 -17.87 1.69
C GLY A 44 6.84 -16.93 0.56
N PRO A 45 6.82 -15.59 0.78
CA PRO A 45 7.34 -14.65 -0.22
C PRO A 45 8.80 -14.94 -0.52
N SER A 46 9.17 -14.95 -1.80
CA SER A 46 10.53 -15.29 -2.23
C SER A 46 11.58 -14.33 -1.65
N ALA A 47 12.85 -14.73 -1.63
CA ALA A 47 13.92 -13.84 -1.20
C ALA A 47 14.00 -12.57 -2.07
N ALA A 48 13.64 -12.66 -3.35
CA ALA A 48 13.52 -11.52 -4.26
C ALA A 48 12.38 -10.58 -3.84
N ASP A 49 11.19 -11.12 -3.56
CA ASP A 49 10.03 -10.34 -3.09
C ASP A 49 10.34 -9.62 -1.79
N ARG A 50 11.00 -10.28 -0.84
CA ARG A 50 11.42 -9.65 0.43
C ARG A 50 12.37 -8.48 0.20
N ARG A 51 13.37 -8.65 -0.68
CA ARG A 51 14.32 -7.57 -1.03
C ARG A 51 13.63 -6.41 -1.74
N ALA A 52 12.72 -6.70 -2.66
CA ALA A 52 11.94 -5.71 -3.37
C ALA A 52 11.01 -4.92 -2.43
N ARG A 53 10.36 -5.61 -1.48
CA ARG A 53 9.54 -4.97 -0.46
C ARG A 53 10.34 -4.01 0.42
N VAL A 54 11.52 -4.43 0.89
CA VAL A 54 12.42 -3.56 1.68
C VAL A 54 12.90 -2.36 0.85
N ARG A 55 13.22 -2.56 -0.43
CA ARG A 55 13.58 -1.45 -1.33
C ARG A 55 12.42 -0.47 -1.50
N ALA A 56 11.21 -0.97 -1.74
CA ALA A 56 10.02 -0.15 -1.89
C ALA A 56 9.68 0.66 -0.62
N ALA A 57 9.91 0.09 0.58
CA ALA A 57 9.79 0.82 1.84
C ALA A 57 10.79 1.99 1.90
N ARG A 58 12.07 1.73 1.66
CA ARG A 58 13.12 2.77 1.67
C ARG A 58 12.91 3.86 0.63
N ASP A 59 12.52 3.49 -0.58
CA ASP A 59 12.20 4.45 -1.64
C ASP A 59 11.01 5.35 -1.24
N SER A 60 10.03 4.80 -0.52
CA SER A 60 8.88 5.58 0.00
C SER A 60 9.29 6.50 1.14
N GLU A 61 10.16 6.05 2.04
CA GLU A 61 10.73 6.87 3.12
C GLU A 61 11.56 8.04 2.54
N GLY A 62 12.41 7.78 1.54
CA GLY A 62 13.16 8.83 0.85
C GLY A 62 12.27 9.84 0.13
N LEU A 63 11.09 9.44 -0.35
CA LEU A 63 10.10 10.37 -0.91
C LEU A 63 9.48 11.26 0.19
N VAL A 64 9.18 10.69 1.36
CA VAL A 64 8.68 11.46 2.52
C VAL A 64 9.68 12.54 2.93
N GLU A 65 10.98 12.20 2.98
CA GLU A 65 12.04 13.17 3.28
C GLU A 65 12.08 14.33 2.29
N ARG A 66 11.84 14.07 0.99
CA ARG A 66 11.74 15.12 -0.04
C ARG A 66 10.53 16.02 0.19
N TYR A 67 9.37 15.46 0.51
CA TYR A 67 8.19 16.26 0.87
C TYR A 67 8.47 17.13 2.11
N ASP A 68 9.09 16.58 3.15
CA ASP A 68 9.43 17.31 4.37
C ASP A 68 10.40 18.47 4.08
N ALA A 69 11.41 18.24 3.24
CA ALA A 69 12.35 19.28 2.82
C ALA A 69 11.66 20.42 2.05
N VAL A 70 10.74 20.09 1.13
CA VAL A 70 9.97 21.10 0.38
C VAL A 70 9.03 21.87 1.29
N ILE A 71 8.31 21.20 2.20
CA ILE A 71 7.42 21.86 3.18
C ILE A 71 8.21 22.82 4.08
N ALA A 72 9.42 22.43 4.50
CA ALA A 72 10.27 23.28 5.32
C ALA A 72 10.80 24.51 4.57
N ALA A 73 11.16 24.36 3.30
CA ALA A 73 11.64 25.45 2.46
C ALA A 73 10.52 26.37 1.95
N HIS A 74 9.31 25.84 1.77
CA HIS A 74 8.15 26.52 1.19
C HIS A 74 6.90 26.41 2.09
N PRO A 75 6.84 27.13 3.22
CA PRO A 75 5.71 27.01 4.17
C PRO A 75 4.34 27.33 3.56
N GLY A 76 4.28 28.18 2.53
CA GLY A 76 3.05 28.49 1.80
C GLY A 76 2.43 27.29 1.08
N LEU A 77 3.21 26.26 0.76
CA LEU A 77 2.74 25.02 0.12
C LEU A 77 2.34 23.94 1.14
N ALA A 78 2.59 24.15 2.44
CA ALA A 78 2.46 23.12 3.46
C ALA A 78 1.07 22.49 3.51
N GLU A 79 0.00 23.30 3.52
CA GLU A 79 -1.37 22.80 3.59
C GLU A 79 -1.74 21.91 2.40
N ARG A 80 -1.22 22.23 1.21
CA ARG A 80 -1.43 21.41 0.00
C ARG A 80 -0.60 20.13 0.01
N LEU A 81 0.63 20.17 0.52
CA LEU A 81 1.56 19.04 0.44
C LEU A 81 1.40 18.03 1.58
N ARG A 82 0.88 18.44 2.75
CA ARG A 82 0.71 17.57 3.92
C ARG A 82 -0.15 16.33 3.65
N PRO A 83 -1.30 16.39 2.95
CA PRO A 83 -2.07 15.21 2.60
C PRO A 83 -1.28 14.22 1.73
N LEU A 84 -0.56 14.71 0.71
CA LEU A 84 0.26 13.88 -0.19
C LEU A 84 1.42 13.22 0.56
N ARG A 85 2.09 13.97 1.45
CA ARG A 85 3.13 13.47 2.34
C ARG A 85 2.60 12.38 3.27
N ALA A 86 1.38 12.52 3.80
CA ALA A 86 0.75 11.50 4.63
C ALA A 86 0.49 10.20 3.86
N GLU A 87 0.05 10.27 2.61
CA GLU A 87 -0.10 9.10 1.75
C GLU A 87 1.25 8.43 1.44
N ALA A 88 2.32 9.21 1.18
CA ALA A 88 3.67 8.66 1.02
C ALA A 88 4.15 7.89 2.27
N VAL A 89 3.81 8.37 3.48
CA VAL A 89 4.06 7.64 4.73
C VAL A 89 3.26 6.35 4.80
N ARG A 90 1.97 6.36 4.43
CA ARG A 90 1.14 5.15 4.39
C ARG A 90 1.72 4.12 3.41
N HIS A 91 2.24 4.56 2.27
CA HIS A 91 2.92 3.69 1.31
C HIS A 91 4.16 3.03 1.93
N ALA A 92 5.01 3.79 2.64
CA ALA A 92 6.15 3.23 3.35
C ALA A 92 5.71 2.16 4.37
N GLN A 93 4.68 2.45 5.16
CA GLN A 93 4.12 1.52 6.14
C GLN A 93 3.53 0.27 5.49
N ALA A 94 2.87 0.39 4.34
CA ALA A 94 2.31 -0.75 3.60
C ALA A 94 3.40 -1.74 3.17
N PHE A 95 4.61 -1.25 2.84
CA PHE A 95 5.77 -2.11 2.57
C PHE A 95 6.47 -2.61 3.85
N GLY A 96 6.04 -2.21 5.04
CA GLY A 96 6.65 -2.60 6.33
C GLY A 96 7.66 -1.59 6.88
N GLY A 97 7.74 -0.39 6.29
CA GLY A 97 8.48 0.75 6.85
C GLY A 97 7.93 1.13 8.23
N ALA A 98 8.82 1.52 9.14
CA ALA A 98 8.57 1.83 10.56
C ALA A 98 7.88 0.76 11.44
N THR A 99 7.16 -0.24 10.90
CA THR A 99 6.44 -1.28 11.66
C THR A 99 7.25 -2.56 11.87
N GLY A 100 8.36 -2.75 11.14
CA GLY A 100 9.30 -3.87 11.34
C GLY A 100 10.18 -3.81 12.60
N ARG A 101 10.07 -2.76 13.44
CA ARG A 101 10.83 -2.60 14.70
C ARG A 101 10.16 -3.26 15.92
N LYS A 102 9.47 -4.38 15.74
CA LYS A 102 9.03 -5.24 16.86
C LYS A 102 9.68 -6.61 16.78
N ALA A 103 11.02 -6.64 16.74
CA ALA A 103 11.85 -7.80 17.04
C ALA A 103 13.24 -7.32 17.51
N SER A 104 13.56 -7.57 18.78
CA SER A 104 14.86 -7.61 19.48
C SER A 104 15.96 -6.54 19.20
N PRO A 105 16.62 -5.97 20.22
CA PRO A 105 17.73 -5.04 20.02
C PRO A 105 18.99 -5.80 19.59
N SER A 106 19.34 -5.72 18.31
CA SER A 106 20.71 -6.03 17.86
C SER A 106 21.38 -4.75 17.36
N PRO A 107 22.63 -4.47 17.76
CA PRO A 107 23.38 -3.33 17.25
C PRO A 107 23.92 -3.70 15.87
N SER A 108 23.56 -2.93 14.86
CA SER A 108 24.23 -3.03 13.56
C SER A 108 24.35 -1.65 12.96
N SER A 109 25.55 -1.09 13.21
CA SER A 109 26.36 -0.29 12.30
C SER A 109 25.58 0.59 11.31
N SER A 110 25.59 1.89 11.60
CA SER A 110 25.36 2.95 10.63
C SER A 110 26.36 2.84 9.47
N SER A 111 26.03 2.03 8.47
CA SER A 111 26.58 2.23 7.13
C SER A 111 25.92 3.49 6.59
N SER A 112 26.63 4.60 6.67
CA SER A 112 26.35 5.81 5.90
C SER A 112 26.48 5.46 4.42
N SER A 113 25.44 4.84 3.86
CA SER A 113 25.23 4.83 2.42
C SER A 113 25.09 6.27 2.02
N ALA A 114 26.00 6.72 1.15
CA ALA A 114 25.96 8.04 0.54
C ALA A 114 24.52 8.34 0.13
N SER A 115 23.91 9.27 0.86
CA SER A 115 22.62 9.83 0.51
C SER A 115 22.75 10.33 -0.92
N PRO A 116 21.83 10.02 -1.84
CA PRO A 116 21.81 10.75 -3.10
C PRO A 116 21.69 12.21 -2.69
N SER A 117 22.72 13.01 -3.02
CA SER A 117 22.90 14.40 -2.61
C SER A 117 21.55 15.02 -2.34
N ALA A 118 21.32 15.45 -1.08
CA ALA A 118 20.09 16.16 -0.70
C ALA A 118 19.87 17.22 -1.77
N ALA A 119 18.96 16.91 -2.71
CA ALA A 119 18.82 17.72 -3.91
C ALA A 119 18.37 19.06 -3.38
N ALA A 120 19.18 20.11 -3.64
CA ALA A 120 18.88 21.43 -3.15
C ALA A 120 17.43 21.75 -3.56
N VAL A 121 16.59 22.05 -2.58
CA VAL A 121 15.18 22.36 -2.85
C VAL A 121 15.16 23.60 -3.75
N PRO A 122 14.51 23.54 -4.92
CA PRO A 122 14.42 24.70 -5.80
C PRO A 122 13.84 25.90 -5.06
N GLY A 123 14.36 27.10 -5.34
CA GLY A 123 13.99 28.32 -4.60
C GLY A 123 12.60 28.87 -4.91
N GLY A 124 11.96 28.44 -5.99
CA GLY A 124 10.61 28.86 -6.36
C GLY A 124 9.57 27.77 -6.13
N ASP A 125 8.38 28.15 -5.66
CA ASP A 125 7.26 27.24 -5.38
C ASP A 125 6.92 26.33 -6.57
N LYS A 126 6.86 26.89 -7.79
CA LYS A 126 6.56 26.12 -9.01
C LYS A 126 7.64 25.08 -9.32
N ASP A 127 8.90 25.46 -9.18
CA ASP A 127 10.03 24.54 -9.40
C ASP A 127 10.09 23.46 -8.31
N ALA A 128 9.75 23.82 -7.07
CA ALA A 128 9.65 22.87 -5.97
C ALA A 128 8.55 21.82 -6.21
N LEU A 129 7.36 22.25 -6.65
CA LEU A 129 6.28 21.35 -7.04
C LEU A 129 6.65 20.47 -8.24
N ALA A 130 7.31 21.04 -9.26
CA ALA A 130 7.79 20.28 -10.42
C ALA A 130 8.85 19.23 -10.03
N SER A 131 9.73 19.56 -9.08
CA SER A 131 10.72 18.62 -8.56
C SER A 131 10.07 17.44 -7.82
N LEU A 132 9.04 17.69 -7.01
CA LEU A 132 8.26 16.63 -6.37
C LEU A 132 7.48 15.79 -7.39
N ALA A 133 6.86 16.42 -8.39
CA ALA A 133 6.15 15.72 -9.45
C ALA A 133 7.08 14.79 -10.25
N THR A 134 8.31 15.24 -10.50
CA THR A 134 9.33 14.41 -11.15
C THR A 134 9.72 13.23 -10.27
N ALA A 135 9.98 13.47 -8.98
CA ALA A 135 10.33 12.41 -8.03
C ALA A 135 9.23 11.35 -7.87
N GLU A 136 7.96 11.76 -7.78
CA GLU A 136 6.81 10.87 -7.73
C GLU A 136 6.69 10.04 -9.01
N ARG A 137 6.84 10.67 -10.19
CA ARG A 137 6.78 10.00 -11.49
C ARG A 137 7.87 8.96 -11.64
N GLU A 138 9.13 9.33 -11.36
CA GLU A 138 10.27 8.41 -11.43
C GLU A 138 10.08 7.20 -10.52
N LEU A 139 9.56 7.42 -9.30
CA LEU A 139 9.33 6.33 -8.37
C LEU A 139 8.14 5.45 -8.78
N ALA A 140 7.05 6.04 -9.27
CA ALA A 140 5.92 5.30 -9.84
C ALA A 140 6.38 4.43 -11.01
N ASP A 141 7.18 4.95 -11.93
CA ASP A 141 7.73 4.22 -13.08
C ASP A 141 8.66 3.09 -12.65
N ARG A 142 9.52 3.31 -11.64
CA ARG A 142 10.36 2.25 -11.07
C ARG A 142 9.54 1.13 -10.46
N ARG A 143 8.46 1.45 -9.73
CA ARG A 143 7.55 0.44 -9.17
C ARG A 143 6.78 -0.31 -10.26
N ALA A 144 6.32 0.41 -11.30
CA ALA A 144 5.63 -0.16 -12.46
C ALA A 144 6.51 -1.14 -13.24
N LYS A 145 7.82 -0.88 -13.32
CA LYS A 145 8.80 -1.81 -13.89
C LYS A 145 9.04 -3.01 -12.97
N ALA A 146 9.27 -2.75 -11.69
CA ALA A 146 9.62 -3.79 -10.72
C ALA A 146 8.51 -4.83 -10.52
N LEU A 147 7.23 -4.44 -10.60
CA LEU A 147 6.12 -5.37 -10.36
C LEU A 147 6.05 -6.52 -11.37
N LEU A 148 6.67 -6.38 -12.55
CA LEU A 148 6.69 -7.43 -13.58
C LEU A 148 7.45 -8.69 -13.12
N ASP A 149 8.36 -8.52 -12.16
CA ASP A 149 9.21 -9.60 -11.66
C ASP A 149 8.73 -10.16 -10.31
N MET A 150 7.64 -9.63 -9.75
CA MET A 150 7.20 -9.92 -8.38
C MET A 150 6.02 -10.89 -8.32
N SER A 151 5.89 -11.61 -7.20
CA SER A 151 4.74 -12.47 -6.94
C SER A 151 3.44 -11.68 -6.72
N GLY A 152 2.29 -12.35 -6.92
CA GLY A 152 1.00 -11.70 -7.15
C GLY A 152 0.55 -10.68 -6.09
N GLU A 153 0.77 -10.92 -4.80
CA GLU A 153 0.40 -9.95 -3.77
C GLU A 153 1.28 -8.70 -3.81
N LEU A 154 2.60 -8.88 -3.87
CA LEU A 154 3.55 -7.76 -3.92
C LEU A 154 3.41 -6.96 -5.22
N ALA A 155 3.20 -7.64 -6.35
CA ALA A 155 2.94 -7.00 -7.63
C ALA A 155 1.69 -6.11 -7.58
N ARG A 156 0.59 -6.59 -6.98
CA ARG A 156 -0.64 -5.80 -6.78
C ARG A 156 -0.41 -4.58 -5.88
N LEU A 157 0.35 -4.74 -4.80
CA LEU A 157 0.68 -3.62 -3.92
C LEU A 157 1.56 -2.57 -4.62
N LEU A 158 2.57 -3.01 -5.39
CA LEU A 158 3.40 -2.12 -6.19
C LEU A 158 2.56 -1.39 -7.25
N ALA A 159 1.64 -2.09 -7.92
CA ALA A 159 0.74 -1.50 -8.90
C ALA A 159 -0.16 -0.42 -8.27
N SER A 160 -0.79 -0.71 -7.12
CA SER A 160 -1.68 0.25 -6.46
C SER A 160 -0.91 1.50 -6.00
N VAL A 161 0.30 1.33 -5.45
CA VAL A 161 1.12 2.46 -5.01
C VAL A 161 1.70 3.25 -6.19
N ALA A 162 2.04 2.59 -7.30
CA ALA A 162 2.45 3.27 -8.54
C ALA A 162 1.31 4.11 -9.12
N ALA A 163 0.08 3.58 -9.13
CA ALA A 163 -1.11 4.33 -9.56
C ALA A 163 -1.40 5.53 -8.65
N ALA A 164 -1.29 5.39 -7.34
CA ALA A 164 -1.39 6.51 -6.39
C ALA A 164 -0.32 7.58 -6.65
N GLY A 165 0.93 7.18 -6.89
CA GLY A 165 2.01 8.09 -7.29
C GLY A 165 1.69 8.85 -8.58
N ALA A 166 1.13 8.19 -9.60
CA ALA A 166 0.69 8.86 -10.82
C ALA A 166 -0.43 9.89 -10.56
N ALA A 167 -1.36 9.61 -9.64
CA ALA A 167 -2.37 10.57 -9.22
C ALA A 167 -1.75 11.76 -8.45
N HIS A 168 -0.74 11.53 -7.60
CA HIS A 168 -0.01 12.61 -6.93
C HIS A 168 0.69 13.52 -7.94
N VAL A 169 1.31 12.95 -8.98
CA VAL A 169 1.93 13.74 -10.07
C VAL A 169 0.91 14.69 -10.68
N TYR A 170 -0.29 14.21 -11.01
CA TYR A 170 -1.37 15.04 -11.53
C TYR A 170 -1.77 16.17 -10.56
N LEU A 171 -1.92 15.88 -9.27
CA LEU A 171 -2.25 16.90 -8.26
C LEU A 171 -1.13 17.93 -8.06
N LEU A 172 0.13 17.53 -8.22
CA LEU A 172 1.29 18.42 -8.13
C LEU A 172 1.40 19.35 -9.35
N THR A 173 1.05 18.87 -10.55
CA THR A 173 1.11 19.66 -11.78
C THR A 173 -0.10 20.56 -11.99
N GLU A 174 -1.31 20.08 -11.72
CA GLU A 174 -2.56 20.82 -12.02
C GLU A 174 -3.01 21.74 -10.88
N GLY A 175 -2.69 21.41 -9.62
CA GLY A 175 -3.09 22.23 -8.46
C GLY A 175 -2.32 23.54 -8.29
N GLY A 176 -1.45 23.90 -9.24
CA GLY A 176 -0.63 25.13 -9.24
C GLY A 176 -0.88 26.06 -10.44
N ALA A 177 -1.90 25.75 -11.25
CA ALA A 177 -2.38 26.58 -12.35
C ALA A 177 -3.43 27.59 -11.88
#